data_AF-A0A6H1NJD2-F1
#
_entry.id   AF-A0A6H1NJD2-F1
#
_cell.length_a   1.000
_cell.length_b   1.000
_cell.length_c   1.000
_cell.angle_alpha   90.00
_cell.angle_beta   90.00
_cell.angle_gamma   90.00
#
_symmetry.space_group_name_H-M   'P 1'
#
loop_
_entity.id
_entity.type
_entity.pdbx_description
1 polymer ?
#
loop_
_entity_poly.entity_id
_entity_poly.type
_entity_poly.pdbx_seq_one_letter_code
_entity_poly.pdbx_strand_id
1 'polypeptide(L)'
;MALPKDYAGQRCSLSRALEVVGERWTLLILRDAFFGVRRFGDFVAHLGVPRGVLTERLESLREAGVLAETLGSHGYSEYVLTDKGLSLWPVVRDLLSWGDEYYSATGPRRVFQHVRDAGMLAPDGVCASCGNTVPPSDLLVLPGPGFDESDDDVVSKTLTTAHRLLEPIRGH
;
A
#
# COMPACT_ATOMS: atom_id res chain seq x y z
N MET A 1 2.13 -23.23 -19.63
CA MET A 1 1.16 -23.64 -18.59
C MET A 1 1.32 -22.66 -17.45
N ALA A 2 0.26 -21.94 -17.05
CA ALA A 2 0.34 -21.06 -15.89
C ALA A 2 0.51 -21.92 -14.63
N LEU A 3 1.37 -21.51 -13.71
CA LEU A 3 1.49 -22.17 -12.41
C LEU A 3 0.16 -22.02 -11.65
N PRO A 4 -0.32 -23.08 -10.97
CA PRO A 4 -1.46 -22.97 -10.07
C PRO A 4 -1.19 -21.89 -9.02
N LYS A 5 -2.23 -21.12 -8.68
CA LYS A 5 -2.14 -20.05 -7.67
C LYS A 5 -2.45 -20.56 -6.26
N ASP A 6 -2.96 -21.77 -6.15
CA ASP A 6 -3.22 -22.46 -4.91
C ASP A 6 -1.98 -23.23 -4.45
N TYR A 7 -1.77 -23.27 -3.14
CA TYR A 7 -0.68 -24.04 -2.55
C TYR A 7 -1.19 -25.42 -2.17
N ALA A 8 -1.63 -26.20 -3.17
CA ALA A 8 -2.21 -27.52 -2.97
C ALA A 8 -1.30 -28.40 -2.10
N GLY A 9 -1.85 -28.99 -1.04
CA GLY A 9 -1.12 -29.81 -0.08
C GLY A 9 -0.50 -29.04 1.10
N GLN A 10 -0.39 -27.71 1.02
CA GLN A 10 -0.03 -26.86 2.16
C GLN A 10 -1.28 -26.55 3.00
N ARG A 11 -1.18 -26.70 4.32
CA ARG A 11 -2.31 -26.51 5.24
C ARG A 11 -2.12 -25.37 6.24
N CYS A 12 -1.03 -24.62 6.13
CA CYS A 12 -0.73 -23.54 7.08
C CYS A 12 -1.45 -22.24 6.70
N SER A 13 -1.72 -21.38 7.68
CA SER A 13 -2.41 -20.11 7.43
C SER A 13 -1.60 -19.16 6.54
N LEU A 14 -0.27 -19.30 6.52
CA LEU A 14 0.59 -18.51 5.64
C LEU A 14 0.35 -18.86 4.16
N SER A 15 0.23 -20.14 3.81
CA SER A 15 -0.03 -20.52 2.42
C SER A 15 -1.38 -19.97 1.95
N ARG A 16 -2.41 -20.01 2.82
CA ARG A 16 -3.72 -19.38 2.56
C ARG A 16 -3.63 -17.86 2.38
N ALA A 17 -2.82 -17.17 3.16
CA ALA A 17 -2.59 -15.74 2.97
C ALA A 17 -1.91 -15.46 1.63
N LEU A 18 -0.91 -16.28 1.25
CA LEU A 18 -0.19 -16.14 -0.02
C LEU A 18 -1.07 -16.40 -1.26
N GLU A 19 -2.13 -17.19 -1.15
CA GLU A 19 -3.14 -17.32 -2.23
C GLU A 19 -3.84 -15.97 -2.53
N VAL A 20 -3.88 -15.06 -1.55
CA VAL A 20 -4.47 -13.72 -1.68
C VAL A 20 -3.42 -12.67 -2.01
N VAL A 21 -2.31 -12.63 -1.26
CA VAL A 21 -1.33 -11.52 -1.34
C VAL A 21 0.00 -11.88 -2.01
N GLY A 22 0.22 -13.16 -2.32
CA GLY A 22 1.50 -13.67 -2.81
C GLY A 22 1.77 -13.42 -4.29
N GLU A 23 0.82 -12.87 -5.04
CA GLU A 23 1.09 -12.48 -6.43
C GLU A 23 1.89 -11.17 -6.48
N ARG A 24 2.89 -11.13 -7.37
CA ARG A 24 3.92 -10.09 -7.49
C ARG A 24 3.41 -8.65 -7.37
N TRP A 25 2.27 -8.31 -7.97
CA TRP A 25 1.77 -6.94 -7.99
C TRP A 25 0.86 -6.61 -6.81
N THR A 26 0.36 -7.62 -6.10
CA THR A 26 -0.69 -7.45 -5.08
C THR A 26 -0.24 -6.55 -3.94
N LEU A 27 0.95 -6.78 -3.37
CA LEU A 27 1.46 -5.95 -2.27
C LEU A 27 1.82 -4.52 -2.73
N LEU A 28 2.17 -4.33 -4.00
CA LEU A 28 2.38 -2.99 -4.57
C LEU A 28 1.06 -2.24 -4.75
N ILE A 29 0.01 -2.92 -5.22
CA ILE A 29 -1.35 -2.37 -5.28
C ILE A 29 -1.84 -2.01 -3.88
N LEU A 30 -1.63 -2.87 -2.88
CA LEU A 30 -2.04 -2.59 -1.51
C LEU A 30 -1.26 -1.40 -0.91
N ARG A 31 0.05 -1.32 -1.14
CA ARG A 31 0.87 -0.15 -0.75
C ARG A 31 0.28 1.14 -1.30
N ASP A 32 -0.04 1.18 -2.59
CA ASP A 32 -0.62 2.34 -3.24
C ASP A 32 -2.01 2.67 -2.69
N ALA A 33 -2.84 1.66 -2.45
CA ALA A 33 -4.14 1.84 -1.83
C ALA A 33 -4.04 2.44 -0.41
N PHE A 34 -3.04 2.01 0.38
CA PHE A 34 -2.71 2.64 1.66
C PHE A 34 -2.31 4.09 1.49
N PHE A 35 -1.52 4.43 0.47
CA PHE A 35 -1.12 5.81 0.17
C PHE A 35 -2.25 6.65 -0.42
N GLY A 36 -3.44 6.09 -0.64
CA GLY A 36 -4.62 6.82 -1.09
C GLY A 36 -4.90 6.73 -2.59
N VAL A 37 -4.20 5.87 -3.33
CA VAL A 37 -4.54 5.58 -4.72
C VAL A 37 -5.82 4.78 -4.76
N ARG A 38 -6.83 5.27 -5.49
CA ARG A 38 -8.16 4.63 -5.54
C ARG A 38 -8.68 4.37 -6.96
N ARG A 39 -8.19 5.09 -7.97
CA ARG A 39 -8.70 4.96 -9.35
C ARG A 39 -7.80 4.03 -10.15
N PHE A 40 -8.41 3.24 -11.04
CA PHE A 40 -7.69 2.32 -11.93
C PHE A 40 -6.59 3.03 -12.73
N GLY A 41 -6.87 4.22 -13.27
CA GLY A 41 -5.91 4.99 -14.05
C GLY A 41 -4.67 5.40 -13.25
N ASP A 42 -4.84 5.75 -11.97
CA ASP A 42 -3.74 6.16 -11.09
C ASP A 42 -2.85 4.96 -10.76
N PHE A 43 -3.43 3.77 -10.49
CA PHE A 43 -2.65 2.53 -10.32
C PHE A 43 -1.84 2.18 -11.57
N VAL A 44 -2.43 2.30 -12.78
CA VAL A 44 -1.69 2.05 -14.03
C VAL A 44 -0.53 3.03 -14.19
N ALA A 45 -0.79 4.31 -13.93
CA ALA A 45 0.21 5.36 -14.07
C ALA A 45 1.39 5.17 -13.10
N HIS A 46 1.12 4.85 -11.84
CA HIS A 46 2.16 4.74 -10.81
C HIS A 46 2.91 3.40 -10.86
N LEU A 47 2.22 2.28 -11.06
CA LEU A 47 2.85 0.95 -11.00
C LEU A 47 3.46 0.50 -12.33
N GLY A 48 3.07 1.11 -13.45
CA GLY A 48 3.46 0.64 -14.79
C GLY A 48 2.99 -0.78 -15.11
N VAL A 49 2.03 -1.29 -14.35
CA VAL A 49 1.50 -2.65 -14.46
C VAL A 49 0.63 -2.79 -15.73
N PRO A 50 0.71 -3.92 -16.46
CA PRO A 50 -0.20 -4.16 -17.58
C PRO A 50 -1.68 -4.11 -17.13
N ARG A 51 -2.52 -3.39 -17.88
CA ARG A 51 -3.94 -3.17 -17.52
C ARG A 51 -4.70 -4.46 -17.21
N GLY A 52 -4.53 -5.50 -18.03
CA GLY A 52 -5.20 -6.79 -17.81
C GLY A 52 -4.79 -7.46 -16.49
N VAL A 53 -3.51 -7.35 -16.11
CA VAL A 53 -3.00 -7.87 -14.83
C VAL A 53 -3.60 -7.08 -13.67
N LEU A 54 -3.66 -5.75 -13.78
CA LEU A 54 -4.27 -4.92 -12.76
C LEU A 54 -5.77 -5.22 -12.58
N THR A 55 -6.53 -5.34 -13.68
CA THR A 55 -7.94 -5.73 -13.64
C THR A 55 -8.13 -7.05 -12.90
N GLU A 56 -7.34 -8.07 -13.25
CA GLU A 56 -7.41 -9.37 -12.61
C GLU A 56 -7.09 -9.30 -11.10
N ARG A 57 -6.09 -8.50 -10.71
CA ARG A 57 -5.69 -8.37 -9.30
C ARG A 57 -6.70 -7.59 -8.47
N LEU A 58 -7.21 -6.47 -8.99
CA LEU A 58 -8.24 -5.70 -8.31
C LEU A 58 -9.51 -6.55 -8.11
N GLU A 59 -9.91 -7.33 -9.11
CA GLU A 59 -11.06 -8.24 -8.97
C GLU A 59 -10.79 -9.35 -7.95
N SER A 60 -9.61 -9.99 -8.00
CA SER A 60 -9.24 -11.03 -7.02
C SER A 60 -9.26 -10.48 -5.58
N LEU A 61 -8.76 -9.26 -5.38
CA LEU A 61 -8.75 -8.60 -4.07
C LEU A 61 -10.17 -8.24 -3.59
N ARG A 62 -11.08 -7.90 -4.51
CA ARG A 62 -12.49 -7.66 -4.20
C ARG A 62 -13.23 -8.94 -3.83
N GLU A 63 -13.05 -10.00 -4.62
CA GLU A 63 -13.60 -11.33 -4.33
C GLU A 63 -13.11 -11.85 -2.97
N ALA A 64 -11.83 -11.59 -2.65
CA ALA A 64 -11.25 -11.90 -1.34
C ALA A 64 -11.74 -10.97 -0.22
N GLY A 65 -12.52 -9.92 -0.50
CA GLY A 65 -13.02 -8.94 0.46
C GLY A 65 -11.93 -8.04 1.05
N VAL A 66 -10.77 -7.92 0.39
CA VAL A 66 -9.65 -7.04 0.78
C VAL A 66 -9.89 -5.60 0.29
N LEU A 67 -10.46 -5.48 -0.91
CA LEU A 67 -10.92 -4.21 -1.48
C LEU A 67 -12.43 -4.22 -1.65
N ALA A 68 -13.04 -3.05 -1.64
CA ALA A 68 -14.40 -2.81 -2.10
C ALA A 68 -14.39 -1.82 -3.27
N GLU A 69 -15.34 -1.96 -4.20
CA GLU A 69 -15.60 -0.95 -5.23
C GLU A 69 -16.70 -0.01 -4.73
N THR A 70 -16.44 1.29 -4.79
CA THR A 70 -17.41 2.35 -4.44
C THR A 70 -17.51 3.36 -5.57
N LEU A 71 -18.62 4.08 -5.63
CA LEU A 71 -18.75 5.22 -6.52
C LEU A 71 -18.05 6.43 -5.89
N GLY A 72 -17.03 6.96 -6.56
CA GLY A 72 -16.34 8.18 -6.16
C GLY A 72 -17.18 9.45 -6.39
N SER A 73 -16.68 10.58 -5.90
CA SER A 73 -17.39 11.88 -5.95
C SER A 73 -17.72 12.37 -7.36
N HIS A 74 -16.99 11.88 -8.37
CA HIS A 74 -17.17 12.24 -9.79
C HIS A 74 -17.83 11.13 -10.62
N GLY A 75 -18.41 10.11 -9.98
CA GLY A 75 -19.11 9.02 -10.66
C GLY A 75 -18.20 7.94 -11.24
N TYR A 76 -16.89 8.00 -10.98
CA TYR A 76 -15.95 6.94 -11.35
C TYR A 76 -15.87 5.87 -10.25
N SER A 77 -15.61 4.63 -10.64
CA SER A 77 -15.31 3.55 -9.70
C SER A 77 -14.00 3.81 -8.96
N GLU A 78 -14.05 3.69 -7.63
CA GLU A 78 -12.91 3.74 -6.73
C GLU A 78 -12.75 2.41 -5.99
N TYR A 79 -11.51 1.98 -5.81
CA TYR A 79 -11.15 0.81 -5.02
C TYR A 79 -10.67 1.27 -3.64
N VAL A 80 -11.35 0.82 -2.58
CA VAL A 80 -11.04 1.20 -1.19
C VAL A 80 -10.73 -0.03 -0.35
N LEU A 81 -9.79 0.09 0.58
CA LEU A 81 -9.49 -0.98 1.55
C LEU A 81 -10.69 -1.21 2.47
N THR A 82 -11.06 -2.47 2.65
CA THR A 82 -12.00 -2.89 3.70
C THR A 82 -11.27 -3.02 5.04
N ASP A 83 -11.98 -3.29 6.14
CA ASP A 83 -11.35 -3.62 7.42
C ASP A 83 -10.36 -4.80 7.31
N LYS A 84 -10.69 -5.79 6.48
CA LYS A 84 -9.79 -6.91 6.15
C LYS A 84 -8.53 -6.40 5.43
N GLY A 85 -8.68 -5.49 4.46
CA GLY A 85 -7.54 -4.89 3.77
C GLY A 85 -6.68 -4.01 4.67
N LEU A 86 -7.30 -3.20 5.53
CA LEU A 86 -6.59 -2.35 6.50
C LEU A 86 -5.74 -3.19 7.48
N SER A 87 -6.20 -4.39 7.84
CA SER A 87 -5.44 -5.32 8.69
C SER A 87 -4.13 -5.82 8.08
N LEU A 88 -3.92 -5.65 6.77
CA LEU A 88 -2.66 -5.98 6.08
C LEU A 88 -1.58 -4.90 6.23
N TRP A 89 -1.88 -3.76 6.87
CA TRP A 89 -0.90 -2.67 7.03
C TRP A 89 0.42 -3.12 7.64
N PRO A 90 0.46 -3.90 8.74
CA PRO A 90 1.73 -4.39 9.29
C PRO A 90 2.55 -5.20 8.28
N VAL A 91 1.89 -6.04 7.46
CA VAL A 91 2.58 -6.82 6.42
C VAL A 91 3.25 -5.92 5.39
N VAL A 92 2.53 -4.91 4.89
CA VAL A 92 3.07 -3.95 3.92
C VAL A 92 4.19 -3.13 4.54
N ARG A 93 3.98 -2.57 5.73
CA ARG A 93 4.97 -1.76 6.46
C ARG A 93 6.24 -2.54 6.77
N ASP A 94 6.12 -3.76 7.27
CA ASP A 94 7.28 -4.56 7.66
C ASP A 94 8.10 -4.97 6.44
N LEU A 95 7.44 -5.23 5.29
CA LEU A 95 8.14 -5.45 4.02
C LEU A 95 8.81 -4.18 3.49
N LEU A 96 8.21 -3.00 3.66
CA LEU A 96 8.86 -1.72 3.35
C LEU A 96 10.12 -1.55 4.21
N SER A 97 10.01 -1.74 5.52
CA SER A 97 11.14 -1.60 6.44
C SER A 97 12.25 -2.61 6.15
N TRP A 98 11.90 -3.86 5.85
CA TRP A 98 12.87 -4.88 5.44
C TRP A 98 13.55 -4.48 4.13
N GLY A 99 12.79 -3.99 3.15
CA GLY A 99 13.34 -3.47 1.90
C GLY A 99 14.32 -2.31 2.12
N ASP A 100 13.95 -1.36 2.98
CA ASP A 100 14.78 -0.21 3.32
C ASP A 100 16.08 -0.63 4.02
N GLU A 101 16.01 -1.58 4.97
CA GLU A 101 17.17 -2.07 5.73
C GLU A 101 18.20 -2.78 4.83
N TYR A 102 17.75 -3.62 3.90
CA TYR A 102 18.65 -4.49 3.15
C TYR A 102 19.00 -3.96 1.75
N TYR A 103 18.19 -3.06 1.18
CA TYR A 103 18.32 -2.64 -0.22
C TYR A 103 18.32 -1.13 -0.45
N SER A 104 18.13 -0.30 0.58
CA SER A 104 18.19 1.16 0.43
C SER A 104 19.46 1.77 1.01
N ALA A 105 20.43 2.04 0.13
CA ALA A 105 21.74 2.58 0.53
C ALA A 105 21.67 3.97 1.18
N THR A 106 20.66 4.77 0.84
CA THR A 106 20.46 6.14 1.32
C THR A 106 19.39 6.25 2.41
N GLY A 107 18.93 5.11 2.95
CA GLY A 107 17.88 5.05 3.96
C GLY A 107 16.47 4.99 3.35
N PRO A 108 15.41 5.04 4.17
CA PRO A 108 14.07 4.75 3.72
C PRO A 108 13.58 5.77 2.69
N ARG A 109 12.86 5.30 1.65
CA ARG A 109 12.22 6.20 0.66
C ARG A 109 11.02 6.95 1.24
N ARG A 110 10.36 6.34 2.22
CA ARG A 110 9.17 6.87 2.89
C ARG A 110 9.33 6.67 4.39
N VAL A 111 8.96 7.67 5.15
CA VAL A 111 8.88 7.59 6.61
C VAL A 111 7.47 7.91 7.06
N PHE A 112 7.08 7.37 8.22
CA PHE A 112 5.75 7.53 8.76
C PHE A 112 5.77 8.32 10.05
N GLN A 113 4.83 9.24 10.20
CA GLN A 113 4.67 10.07 11.38
C GLN A 113 3.25 9.93 11.92
N HIS A 114 3.12 9.85 13.24
CA HIS A 114 1.83 9.84 13.90
C HIS A 114 1.21 11.24 13.86
N VAL A 115 -0.01 11.34 13.34
CA VAL A 115 -0.69 12.64 13.18
C VAL A 115 -0.89 13.35 14.52
N ARG A 116 -1.21 12.60 15.60
CA ARG A 116 -1.62 13.18 16.88
C ARG A 116 -0.49 13.92 17.61
N ASP A 117 0.72 13.36 17.61
CA ASP A 117 1.82 13.81 18.46
C ASP A 117 3.13 14.03 17.68
N ALA A 118 3.08 13.95 16.35
CA ALA A 118 4.21 14.13 15.44
C ALA A 118 5.39 13.15 15.69
N GLY A 119 5.19 12.09 16.48
CA GLY A 119 6.21 11.08 16.71
C GLY A 119 6.43 10.24 15.47
N MET A 120 7.70 10.05 15.07
CA MET A 120 8.05 9.13 14.00
C MET A 120 7.73 7.68 14.40
N LEU A 121 7.32 6.88 13.42
CA LEU A 121 7.07 5.46 13.64
C LEU A 121 8.39 4.70 13.49
N ALA A 122 8.66 3.85 14.47
CA ALA A 122 9.70 2.84 14.37
C ALA A 122 9.30 1.74 13.37
N PRO A 123 10.25 0.91 12.89
CA PRO A 123 10.01 -0.22 11.99
C PRO A 123 8.85 -1.14 12.39
N ASP A 124 8.69 -1.38 13.70
CA ASP A 124 7.64 -2.21 14.28
C ASP A 124 6.24 -1.54 14.29
N GLY A 125 6.17 -0.27 13.88
CA GLY A 125 4.96 0.55 13.85
C GLY A 125 4.59 1.19 15.17
N VAL A 126 5.50 1.22 16.14
CA VAL A 126 5.31 1.94 17.40
C VAL A 126 5.74 3.40 17.25
N CYS A 127 4.91 4.31 17.73
CA CYS A 127 5.24 5.74 17.75
C CYS A 127 6.29 6.04 18.80
N ALA A 128 7.39 6.68 18.40
CA ALA A 128 8.49 7.06 19.29
C ALA A 128 8.10 8.08 20.38
N SER A 129 7.00 8.83 20.18
CA SER A 129 6.54 9.86 21.13
C SER A 129 5.63 9.29 22.23
N CYS A 130 4.63 8.50 21.85
CA CYS A 130 3.63 7.99 22.80
C CYS A 130 3.72 6.49 23.10
N GLY A 131 4.56 5.73 22.40
CA GLY A 131 4.77 4.30 22.60
C GLY A 131 3.61 3.39 22.14
N ASN A 132 2.60 3.93 21.44
CA ASN A 132 1.47 3.15 20.94
C ASN A 132 1.73 2.64 19.51
N THR A 133 1.16 1.48 19.18
CA THR A 133 0.97 1.08 17.79
C THR A 133 -0.08 1.98 17.14
N VAL A 134 0.25 2.56 15.99
CA VAL A 134 -0.61 3.55 15.31
C VAL A 134 -1.30 2.93 14.11
N PRO A 135 -2.64 3.03 13.99
CA PRO A 135 -3.36 2.53 12.81
C PRO A 135 -3.06 3.38 11.58
N PRO A 136 -3.18 2.83 10.35
CA PRO A 136 -2.88 3.56 9.12
C PRO A 136 -3.71 4.84 8.95
N SER A 137 -4.92 4.92 9.51
CA SER A 137 -5.75 6.13 9.47
C SER A 137 -5.14 7.35 10.19
N ASP A 138 -4.23 7.12 11.15
CA ASP A 138 -3.60 8.17 11.97
C ASP A 138 -2.12 8.40 11.60
N LEU A 139 -1.74 8.00 10.38
CA LEU A 139 -0.38 8.15 9.87
C LEU A 139 -0.31 9.18 8.76
N LEU A 140 0.74 10.00 8.81
CA LEU A 140 1.27 10.75 7.67
C LEU A 140 2.39 9.93 7.03
N VAL A 141 2.41 9.86 5.71
CA VAL A 141 3.57 9.45 4.93
C VAL A 141 4.34 10.69 4.50
N LEU A 142 5.66 10.68 4.66
CA LEU A 142 6.57 11.76 4.27
C LEU A 142 7.70 11.21 3.38
N PRO A 143 8.32 12.05 2.55
CA PRO A 143 9.58 11.67 1.90
C PRO A 143 10.65 11.35 2.96
N GLY A 144 11.29 10.19 2.80
CA GLY A 144 12.43 9.81 3.63
C GLY A 144 13.77 10.21 3.01
N PRO A 145 14.89 10.00 3.71
CA PRO A 145 16.23 10.35 3.22
C PRO A 145 16.63 9.70 1.89
N GLY A 146 16.05 8.54 1.57
CA GLY A 146 16.28 7.83 0.31
C GLY A 146 15.31 8.19 -0.81
N PHE A 147 14.42 9.16 -0.60
CA PHE A 147 13.49 9.60 -1.65
C PHE A 147 14.22 10.28 -2.81
N ASP A 148 13.82 9.94 -4.03
CA ASP A 148 14.29 10.56 -5.26
C ASP A 148 13.11 11.27 -5.95
N GLU A 149 13.27 12.56 -6.25
CA GLU A 149 12.25 13.40 -6.89
C GLU A 149 12.15 13.18 -8.40
N SER A 150 12.97 12.31 -8.98
CA SER A 150 13.00 12.04 -10.43
C SER A 150 11.77 11.30 -10.97
N ASP A 151 10.91 10.75 -10.11
CA ASP A 151 9.68 10.08 -10.52
C ASP A 151 8.61 11.09 -10.98
N ASP A 152 8.29 11.06 -12.28
CA ASP A 152 7.48 12.10 -12.93
C ASP A 152 5.95 11.87 -12.86
N ASP A 153 5.50 10.76 -12.28
CA ASP A 153 4.07 10.42 -12.21
C ASP A 153 3.32 11.22 -11.12
N VAL A 154 2.00 11.34 -11.30
CA VAL A 154 1.14 12.18 -10.44
C VAL A 154 1.10 11.68 -8.99
N VAL A 155 1.15 10.37 -8.77
CA VAL A 155 1.12 9.77 -7.42
C VAL A 155 2.44 10.09 -6.72
N SER A 156 3.57 9.89 -7.37
CA SER A 156 4.90 10.26 -6.85
C SER A 156 4.99 11.74 -6.51
N LYS A 157 4.52 12.62 -7.41
CA LYS A 157 4.46 14.08 -7.19
C LYS A 157 3.62 14.47 -5.98
N THR A 158 2.47 13.84 -5.79
CA THR A 158 1.62 14.12 -4.61
C THR A 158 2.32 13.70 -3.31
N LEU A 159 2.99 12.55 -3.34
CA LEU A 159 3.73 11.98 -2.21
C LEU A 159 5.12 12.60 -1.98
N THR A 160 5.45 13.71 -2.67
CA THR A 160 6.62 14.56 -2.35
C THR A 160 6.38 15.38 -1.08
N THR A 161 5.12 15.59 -0.69
CA THR A 161 4.73 16.31 0.52
C THR A 161 4.10 15.36 1.54
N ALA A 162 3.97 15.82 2.78
CA ALA A 162 3.31 15.03 3.82
C ALA A 162 1.84 14.77 3.43
N HIS A 163 1.46 13.49 3.37
CA HIS A 163 0.12 13.06 2.97
C HIS A 163 -0.44 12.10 4.02
N ARG A 164 -1.73 12.22 4.37
CA ARG A 164 -2.34 11.27 5.31
C ARG A 164 -2.62 9.95 4.57
N LEU A 165 -2.19 8.84 5.15
CA LEU A 165 -2.56 7.52 4.65
C LEU A 165 -4.09 7.38 4.57
N LEU A 166 -4.55 6.64 3.58
CA LEU A 166 -5.95 6.40 3.21
C LEU A 166 -6.71 7.61 2.63
N GLU A 167 -6.22 8.84 2.77
CA GLU A 167 -6.84 9.99 2.10
C GLU A 167 -6.62 9.90 0.59
N PRO A 168 -7.67 10.08 -0.24
CA PRO A 168 -7.53 9.98 -1.69
C PRO A 168 -6.46 10.93 -2.23
N ILE A 169 -5.55 10.43 -3.05
CA ILE A 169 -4.66 11.28 -3.85
C ILE A 169 -5.49 12.03 -4.87
N ARG A 170 -5.52 13.35 -4.77
CA ARG A 170 -6.22 14.22 -5.73
C ARG A 170 -5.33 14.49 -6.93
N GLY A 171 -5.30 13.55 -7.87
CA GLY A 171 -4.83 13.84 -9.22
C GLY A 171 -5.88 14.67 -9.95
N HIS A 172 -5.55 15.92 -10.30
CA HIS A 172 -6.37 16.85 -11.08
C HIS A 172 -6.99 16.21 -12.32
#